data_AF-A0A7S3JPA7-F1
#
_entry.id   AF-A0A7S3JPA7-F1
#
_cell.length_a   1.000
_cell.length_b   1.000
_cell.length_c   1.000
_cell.angle_alpha   90.00
_cell.angle_beta   90.00
_cell.angle_gamma   90.00
#
_symmetry.space_group_name_H-M   'P 1'
#
loop_
_entity.id
_entity.type
_entity.pdbx_description
1 polymer ?
#
loop_
_entity_poly.entity_id
_entity_poly.type
_entity_poly.pdbx_seq_one_letter_code
_entity_poly.pdbx_strand_id
1 'polypeptide(L)'
;MSFGGMTALEAAYQLPEIKYAIALDPYFRPRWEEVLKDSNRFTLNKPYFIMNSELWHDNSCFTKDFPSWKAVCKFHKDSKKTGASWRFNTKLKNSDHINFMDLPMLFPLYFKHDGLIPKDC
;
A
#
# COMPACT_ATOMS: atom_id res chain seq x y z
N MET A 1 0.23 -3.71 7.09
CA MET A 1 -0.93 -3.97 6.22
C MET A 1 -1.91 -2.80 6.33
N SER A 2 -2.59 -2.36 5.25
CA SER A 2 -3.59 -1.27 5.29
C SER A 2 -3.02 0.02 5.87
N PHE A 3 -3.72 0.63 6.82
CA PHE A 3 -3.24 1.77 7.61
C PHE A 3 -1.86 1.49 8.23
N GLY A 4 -1.63 0.32 8.82
CA GLY A 4 -0.32 -0.05 9.36
C GLY A 4 0.79 -0.16 8.30
N GLY A 5 0.43 -0.44 7.03
CA GLY A 5 1.39 -0.37 5.91
C GLY A 5 1.85 1.06 5.65
N MET A 6 0.92 2.02 5.69
CA MET A 6 1.26 3.45 5.60
C MET A 6 2.06 3.92 6.83
N THR A 7 1.70 3.48 8.03
CA THR A 7 2.45 3.77 9.26
C THR A 7 3.89 3.27 9.19
N ALA A 8 4.14 2.09 8.63
CA ALA A 8 5.50 1.57 8.46
C ALA A 8 6.34 2.47 7.52
N LEU A 9 5.74 2.97 6.43
CA LEU A 9 6.41 3.92 5.53
C LEU A 9 6.65 5.26 6.22
N GLU A 10 5.70 5.74 7.01
CA GLU A 10 5.82 6.97 7.82
C GLU A 10 6.95 6.86 8.84
N ALA A 11 6.99 5.76 9.59
CA ALA A 11 8.04 5.50 10.55
C ALA A 11 9.41 5.48 9.86
N ALA A 12 9.53 4.82 8.71
CA ALA A 12 10.78 4.83 7.95
C ALA A 12 11.16 6.23 7.43
N TYR A 13 10.19 7.09 7.11
CA TYR A 13 10.42 8.45 6.68
C TYR A 13 10.93 9.33 7.83
N GLN A 14 10.30 9.25 9.01
CA GLN A 14 10.58 10.14 10.14
C GLN A 14 11.76 9.68 11.01
N LEU A 15 11.89 8.37 11.21
CA LEU A 15 12.75 7.81 12.25
C LEU A 15 14.07 7.28 11.68
N PRO A 16 15.24 7.88 11.99
CA PRO A 16 16.54 7.49 11.41
C PRO A 16 17.00 6.06 11.75
N GLU A 17 16.50 5.49 12.84
CA GLU A 17 16.78 4.12 13.29
C GLU A 17 16.18 3.07 12.36
N ILE A 18 15.02 3.34 11.76
CA ILE A 18 14.36 2.43 10.83
C ILE A 18 15.20 2.38 9.55
N LYS A 19 15.72 1.19 9.23
CA LYS A 19 16.62 0.98 8.07
C LYS A 19 15.89 0.63 6.79
N TYR A 20 14.71 0.02 6.89
CA TYR A 20 13.89 -0.35 5.74
C TYR A 20 12.41 -0.42 6.15
N ALA A 21 11.51 -0.40 5.16
CA ALA A 21 10.08 -0.57 5.37
C ALA A 21 9.51 -1.70 4.49
N ILE A 22 8.58 -2.46 5.05
CA ILE A 22 7.75 -3.42 4.29
C ILE A 22 6.31 -2.99 4.50
N ALA A 23 5.62 -2.68 3.40
CA ALA A 23 4.24 -2.24 3.40
C ALA A 23 3.40 -3.18 2.55
N LEU A 24 2.43 -3.83 3.18
CA LEU A 24 1.44 -4.67 2.52
C LEU A 24 0.16 -3.86 2.35
N ASP A 25 -0.35 -3.72 1.14
CA ASP A 25 -1.55 -2.93 0.81
C ASP A 25 -1.67 -1.61 1.58
N PRO A 26 -0.66 -0.72 1.50
CA PRO A 26 -0.66 0.51 2.27
C PRO A 26 -1.84 1.41 1.94
N TYR A 27 -2.59 1.81 2.96
CA TYR A 27 -3.70 2.75 2.83
C TYR A 27 -3.20 4.20 2.93
N PHE A 28 -2.97 4.84 1.78
CA PHE A 28 -2.36 6.17 1.69
C PHE A 28 -3.30 7.34 2.03
N ARG A 29 -4.60 7.12 2.28
CA ARG A 29 -5.57 8.20 2.57
C ARG A 29 -5.11 9.22 3.63
N PRO A 30 -4.37 8.87 4.69
CA PRO A 30 -3.93 9.86 5.67
C PRO A 30 -2.99 10.94 5.11
N ARG A 31 -2.21 10.64 4.05
CA ARG A 31 -1.21 11.57 3.47
C ARG A 31 -1.31 11.71 1.95
N TRP A 32 -2.40 11.23 1.34
CA TRP A 32 -2.54 11.17 -0.12
C TRP A 32 -2.37 12.53 -0.80
N GLU A 33 -2.85 13.62 -0.19
CA GLU A 33 -2.70 14.96 -0.76
C GLU A 33 -1.24 15.39 -0.82
N GLU A 34 -0.48 15.13 0.23
CA GLU A 34 0.96 15.44 0.26
C GLU A 34 1.67 14.63 -0.81
N VAL A 35 1.37 13.34 -0.90
CA VAL A 35 1.93 12.45 -1.92
C VAL A 35 1.57 12.90 -3.34
N LEU A 36 0.35 13.40 -3.57
CA LEU A 36 -0.14 13.72 -4.91
C LEU A 36 0.14 15.15 -5.36
N LYS A 37 0.09 16.12 -4.45
CA LYS A 37 0.22 17.55 -4.74
C LYS A 37 1.67 18.03 -4.55
N ASP A 38 2.44 17.46 -3.61
CA ASP A 38 3.80 17.90 -3.29
C ASP A 38 4.77 16.72 -3.18
N SER A 39 5.42 16.41 -4.32
CA SER A 39 6.34 15.28 -4.47
C SER A 39 7.52 15.24 -3.50
N ASN A 40 7.84 16.32 -2.78
CA ASN A 40 8.99 16.36 -1.89
C ASN A 40 8.64 16.18 -0.41
N ARG A 41 7.35 16.26 -0.02
CA ARG A 41 6.92 16.18 1.38
C ARG A 41 6.89 14.78 1.97
N PHE A 42 6.78 13.76 1.13
CA PHE A 42 6.79 12.38 1.59
C PHE A 42 7.45 11.47 0.56
N THR A 43 8.77 11.32 0.69
CA THR A 43 9.58 10.41 -0.12
C THR A 43 10.58 9.67 0.75
N LEU A 44 10.83 8.41 0.43
CA LEU A 44 11.76 7.58 1.17
C LEU A 44 13.12 7.53 0.47
N ASN A 45 14.19 7.89 1.18
CA ASN A 45 15.59 7.65 0.74
C ASN A 45 16.15 6.33 1.28
N LYS A 46 15.32 5.53 1.96
CA LYS A 46 15.67 4.23 2.54
C LYS A 46 15.10 3.08 1.72
N PRO A 47 15.67 1.87 1.86
CA PRO A 47 15.09 0.69 1.24
C PRO A 47 13.64 0.45 1.63
N TYR A 48 12.82 0.04 0.67
CA TYR A 48 11.45 -0.38 0.97
C TYR A 48 10.89 -1.39 -0.03
N PHE A 49 9.90 -2.13 0.46
CA PHE A 49 9.12 -3.07 -0.32
C PHE A 49 7.63 -2.79 -0.13
N ILE A 50 6.93 -2.54 -1.23
CA ILE A 50 5.47 -2.43 -1.27
C ILE A 50 4.93 -3.62 -2.04
N MET A 51 4.06 -4.41 -1.40
CA MET A 51 3.27 -5.44 -2.05
C MET A 51 1.80 -5.07 -1.91
N ASN A 52 1.12 -4.94 -3.04
CA ASN A 52 -0.29 -4.61 -3.08
C ASN A 52 -1.09 -5.81 -3.58
N SER A 53 -2.36 -5.86 -3.24
CA SER A 53 -3.34 -6.72 -3.86
C SER A 53 -3.82 -6.12 -5.18
N GLU A 54 -4.37 -6.97 -6.04
CA GLU A 54 -4.86 -6.55 -7.34
C GLU A 54 -6.16 -5.78 -7.23
N LEU A 55 -7.04 -6.18 -6.30
CA LEU A 55 -8.43 -5.73 -6.22
C LEU A 55 -8.63 -4.54 -5.26
N TRP A 56 -7.82 -4.39 -4.21
CA TRP A 56 -8.05 -3.38 -3.17
C TRP A 56 -8.02 -1.95 -3.69
N HIS A 57 -6.95 -1.56 -4.39
CA HIS A 57 -6.74 -0.15 -4.76
C HIS A 57 -7.61 0.32 -5.93
N ASP A 58 -8.13 -0.62 -6.72
CA ASP A 58 -8.92 -0.32 -7.92
C ASP A 58 -10.43 -0.39 -7.63
N ASN A 59 -10.88 -1.18 -6.65
CA ASN A 59 -12.31 -1.50 -6.48
C ASN A 59 -12.87 -1.42 -5.03
N SER A 60 -12.10 -0.98 -4.03
CA SER A 60 -12.58 -0.92 -2.65
C SER A 60 -13.46 0.32 -2.37
N CYS A 61 -14.59 0.14 -1.66
CA CYS A 61 -15.39 1.24 -1.12
C CYS A 61 -14.62 2.17 -0.19
N PHE A 62 -13.60 1.65 0.50
CA PHE A 62 -12.74 2.45 1.37
C PHE A 62 -11.78 3.36 0.58
N THR A 63 -11.55 3.04 -0.70
CA THR A 63 -10.67 3.81 -1.60
C THR A 63 -11.42 4.56 -2.70
N LYS A 64 -12.76 4.47 -2.80
CA LYS A 64 -13.52 5.19 -3.85
C LYS A 64 -13.34 6.71 -3.78
N ASP A 65 -13.23 7.27 -2.57
CA ASP A 65 -13.15 8.73 -2.37
C ASP A 65 -11.74 9.31 -2.61
N PHE A 66 -10.73 8.48 -2.87
CA PHE A 66 -9.37 8.99 -3.12
C PHE A 66 -8.58 8.07 -4.06
N PRO A 67 -7.71 8.61 -4.92
CA PRO A 67 -7.00 7.82 -5.92
C PRO A 67 -5.84 7.03 -5.30
N SER A 68 -6.15 5.96 -4.57
CA SER A 68 -5.20 5.16 -3.78
C SER A 68 -4.06 4.61 -4.63
N TRP A 69 -4.38 4.01 -5.78
CA TRP A 69 -3.36 3.46 -6.68
C TRP A 69 -2.42 4.54 -7.20
N LYS A 70 -2.95 5.72 -7.52
CA LYS A 70 -2.17 6.88 -7.97
C LYS A 70 -1.22 7.35 -6.88
N ALA A 71 -1.66 7.37 -5.62
CA ALA A 71 -0.82 7.75 -4.49
C ALA A 71 0.35 6.77 -4.30
N VAL A 72 0.10 5.46 -4.29
CA VAL A 72 1.16 4.43 -4.19
C VAL A 72 2.16 4.56 -5.34
N CYS A 73 1.66 4.67 -6.58
CA CYS A 73 2.51 4.83 -7.76
C CYS A 73 3.35 6.10 -7.71
N LYS A 74 2.76 7.23 -7.28
CA LYS A 74 3.46 8.51 -7.17
C LYS A 74 4.52 8.48 -6.07
N PHE A 75 4.18 7.97 -4.88
CA PHE A 75 5.14 7.75 -3.80
C PHE A 75 6.34 6.91 -4.26
N HIS A 76 6.09 5.79 -4.94
CA HIS A 76 7.15 4.92 -5.45
C HIS A 76 8.03 5.65 -6.48
N LYS A 77 7.41 6.36 -7.43
CA LYS A 77 8.11 7.14 -8.47
C LYS A 77 8.97 8.25 -7.87
N ASP A 78 8.44 9.02 -6.94
CA ASP A 78 9.16 10.16 -6.35
C ASP A 78 10.24 9.69 -5.38
N SER A 79 9.97 8.63 -4.61
CA SER A 79 10.98 7.95 -3.79
C SER A 79 12.06 7.25 -4.61
N LYS A 80 11.99 7.16 -5.95
CA LYS A 80 13.14 6.73 -6.79
C LYS A 80 14.20 7.81 -6.94
N LYS A 81 13.80 9.08 -6.87
CA LYS A 81 14.68 10.24 -7.10
C LYS A 81 15.61 10.52 -5.90
N THR A 82 15.28 9.98 -4.73
CA THR A 82 15.99 10.19 -3.45
C THR A 82 17.22 9.31 -3.24
N GLY A 83 17.56 8.43 -4.19
CA GLY A 83 18.79 7.62 -4.12
C GLY A 83 18.77 6.36 -3.23
N ALA A 84 17.61 5.90 -2.71
CA ALA A 84 17.53 4.63 -1.98
C ALA A 84 18.09 3.43 -2.77
N SER A 85 18.91 2.60 -2.12
CA SER A 85 19.63 1.49 -2.77
C SER A 85 18.74 0.36 -3.26
N TRP A 86 17.57 0.12 -2.63
CA TRP A 86 16.69 -0.99 -2.98
C TRP A 86 15.21 -0.64 -2.80
N ARG A 87 14.40 -0.75 -3.86
CA ARG A 87 13.01 -0.28 -3.87
C ARG A 87 12.14 -1.17 -4.74
N PHE A 88 11.07 -1.72 -4.19
CA PHE A 88 10.13 -2.54 -4.94
C PHE A 88 8.68 -2.10 -4.73
N ASN A 89 7.89 -2.14 -5.79
CA ASN A 89 6.44 -1.98 -5.75
C ASN A 89 5.82 -3.03 -6.67
N THR A 90 5.04 -3.94 -6.12
CA THR A 90 4.44 -5.05 -6.86
C THR A 90 2.96 -5.21 -6.56
N LYS A 91 2.26 -5.92 -7.44
CA LYS A 91 0.87 -6.29 -7.31
C LYS A 91 0.76 -7.81 -7.36
N LEU A 92 0.15 -8.40 -6.35
CA LEU A 92 -0.14 -9.83 -6.27
C LEU A 92 -1.42 -10.12 -7.07
N LYS A 93 -1.32 -10.93 -8.13
CA LYS A 93 -2.46 -11.28 -8.98
C LYS A 93 -3.52 -12.06 -8.21
N ASN A 94 -4.79 -11.87 -8.60
CA ASN A 94 -5.96 -12.54 -8.02
C ASN A 94 -6.01 -12.46 -6.49
N SER A 95 -5.60 -11.31 -5.94
CA SER A 95 -5.61 -11.08 -4.51
C SER A 95 -6.40 -9.82 -4.16
N ASP A 96 -6.94 -9.83 -2.96
CA ASP A 96 -7.68 -8.78 -2.30
C ASP A 96 -7.01 -8.40 -0.96
N HIS A 97 -7.51 -7.34 -0.33
CA HIS A 97 -6.95 -6.74 0.87
C HIS A 97 -6.75 -7.71 2.03
N ILE A 98 -7.72 -8.62 2.19
CA ILE A 98 -7.73 -9.61 3.26
C ILE A 98 -6.66 -10.69 3.09
N ASN A 99 -6.07 -10.85 1.90
CA ASN A 99 -5.05 -11.87 1.66
C ASN A 99 -3.76 -11.62 2.45
N PHE A 100 -3.61 -10.42 3.02
CA PHE A 100 -2.51 -10.07 3.92
C PHE A 100 -2.84 -10.22 5.41
N MET A 101 -4.00 -10.82 5.74
CA MET A 101 -4.41 -11.14 7.10
C MET A 101 -4.38 -12.66 7.33
N ASP A 102 -4.50 -13.07 8.58
CA ASP A 102 -4.68 -14.48 8.92
C ASP A 102 -6.11 -14.98 8.62
N LEU A 103 -7.06 -14.07 8.37
CA LEU A 103 -8.48 -14.38 8.15
C LEU A 103 -8.75 -15.44 7.05
N PRO A 104 -8.09 -15.39 5.87
CA PRO A 104 -8.24 -16.43 4.85
C PRO A 104 -7.81 -17.82 5.32
N MET A 105 -6.82 -17.91 6.23
CA MET A 105 -6.40 -19.17 6.82
C MET A 105 -7.36 -19.65 7.91
N LEU A 106 -7.91 -18.73 8.70
CA LEU A 106 -8.84 -19.04 9.79
C LEU A 106 -10.24 -19.42 9.30
N PHE A 107 -10.69 -18.85 8.18
CA PHE A 107 -12.05 -19.03 7.66
C PHE A 107 -12.06 -19.38 6.16
N PRO A 108 -11.36 -20.44 5.73
CA PRO A 108 -11.10 -20.70 4.30
C PRO A 108 -12.37 -20.93 3.46
N LEU A 109 -13.47 -21.40 4.06
CA LEU A 109 -14.75 -21.62 3.35
C LEU A 109 -15.46 -20.31 2.97
N TYR A 110 -15.19 -19.21 3.67
CA TYR A 110 -15.75 -17.89 3.35
C TYR A 110 -14.91 -17.13 2.31
N PHE A 111 -13.70 -17.62 2.03
CA PHE A 111 -12.71 -16.97 1.16
C PHE A 111 -12.31 -17.82 -0.05
N LYS A 112 -12.88 -19.02 -0.19
CA LYS A 112 -12.83 -19.83 -1.42
C LYS A 112 -13.92 -19.34 -2.37
N HIS A 113 -13.57 -18.45 -3.28
CA HIS A 113 -14.05 -18.35 -4.68
C HIS A 113 -13.80 -16.94 -5.19
N ASP A 114 -13.05 -16.85 -6.29
CA ASP A 114 -12.94 -15.75 -7.25
C ASP A 114 -13.27 -14.35 -6.73
N GLY A 115 -12.29 -13.72 -6.07
CA GLY A 115 -12.27 -12.28 -5.82
C GLY A 115 -13.50 -11.78 -5.07
N LEU A 116 -13.34 -11.54 -3.77
CA LEU A 116 -14.29 -10.76 -3.00
C LEU A 116 -14.41 -9.34 -3.56
N ILE A 117 -15.24 -9.16 -4.57
CA ILE A 117 -15.88 -7.91 -4.88
C ILE A 117 -17.26 -8.04 -4.23
N PRO A 118 -17.52 -7.37 -3.09
CA PRO A 118 -18.88 -7.17 -2.64
C PRO A 118 -19.66 -6.58 -3.81
N LYS A 119 -20.73 -7.26 -4.25
CA LYS A 119 -21.57 -6.83 -5.37
C LYS A 119 -22.31 -5.51 -5.11
N ASP A 120 -22.26 -5.01 -3.89
CA ASP A 120 -22.93 -3.79 -3.47
C ASP A 120 -21.91 -2.79 -2.92
N CYS A 121 -21.24 -2.07 -3.83
CA CYS A 121 -20.54 -0.81 -3.58
C CYS A 121 -20.67 0.09 -4.80
#